data_AF-A0A670HRE5-F1
#
_entry.id   AF-A0A670HRE5-F1
#
_cell.length_a   1.000
_cell.length_b   1.000
_cell.length_c   1.000
_cell.angle_alpha   90.00
_cell.angle_beta   90.00
_cell.angle_gamma   90.00
#
_symmetry.space_group_name_H-M   'P 1'
#
loop_
_entity.id
_entity.type
_entity.pdbx_description
1 polymer ?
#
loop_
_entity_poly.entity_id
_entity_poly.type
_entity_poly.pdbx_seq_one_letter_code
_entity_poly.pdbx_strand_id
1 'polypeptide(L)'
;MANRYASSPSFSPFRLLQEGASVNARHKLGWTALMVAAINRNSSVVKLLLTAGADPNLGDEFSSVYETAKEKGLHSLEVLVTREDDFNNRLNNRASFKGCTALHYAVLADDYSTVKLLLDGGANPLQRNEMGHTAVDYAREGEVMKLLKASATKFQEEQRKREIEERRRFPLEQRLREHIIGQESAIATVGAAIRRKENGWYDEEHPLVFLFLGSSGIGKTELAKQTAKYLHKDVKKVRPLLSVAKFIGSPPGYVGHEEGGQLTKKLKQCPNAVVLFDEVDKAHPDVLTIMLQLFDEGRLTDGKGKTIDCKDAIFIMTSNVASDEIAQHALQLRQETVELSRKRIAEKLGTLSPCVHSSPHPLISGCSLPPAKPQPVRLESPTLPRRLRNLGFLNLGLPDVFGLQLP
;
A
#
# COMPACT_ATOMS: atom_id res chain seq x y z
N MET A 1 -14.67 -34.75 -16.65
CA MET A 1 -15.33 -35.16 -15.38
C MET A 1 -16.72 -34.56 -15.13
N ALA A 2 -17.19 -33.54 -15.85
CA ALA A 2 -18.58 -33.05 -15.66
C ALA A 2 -19.55 -33.58 -16.73
N ASN A 3 -19.10 -33.74 -17.99
CA ASN A 3 -19.96 -34.27 -19.07
C ASN A 3 -20.16 -35.79 -19.01
N ARG A 4 -19.14 -36.59 -18.68
CA ARG A 4 -19.33 -38.04 -18.46
C ARG A 4 -20.21 -38.39 -17.25
N TYR A 5 -20.40 -37.46 -16.32
CA TYR A 5 -21.13 -37.70 -15.08
C TYR A 5 -22.52 -37.05 -15.06
N ALA A 6 -22.81 -36.12 -15.98
CA ALA A 6 -24.14 -35.53 -16.15
C ALA A 6 -25.15 -36.49 -16.83
N SER A 7 -24.67 -37.52 -17.55
CA SER A 7 -25.51 -38.46 -18.30
C SER A 7 -26.03 -39.65 -17.48
N SER A 8 -25.63 -39.78 -16.22
CA SER A 8 -26.10 -40.87 -15.35
C SER A 8 -27.20 -40.39 -14.40
N PRO A 9 -28.41 -41.01 -14.39
CA PRO A 9 -29.54 -40.57 -13.57
C PRO A 9 -29.34 -40.74 -12.06
N SER A 10 -28.18 -41.24 -11.63
CA SER A 10 -27.80 -41.46 -10.22
C SER A 10 -26.76 -40.46 -9.67
N PHE A 11 -26.34 -39.47 -10.45
CA PHE A 11 -25.27 -38.55 -10.07
C PHE A 11 -25.82 -37.19 -9.62
N SER A 12 -25.87 -37.00 -8.29
CA SER A 12 -26.08 -35.69 -7.70
C SER A 12 -24.72 -35.09 -7.32
N PRO A 13 -24.42 -33.83 -7.69
CA PRO A 13 -23.23 -33.11 -7.20
C PRO A 13 -23.14 -33.11 -5.67
N PHE A 14 -24.29 -33.22 -4.99
CA PHE A 14 -24.42 -33.41 -3.55
C PHE A 14 -23.68 -34.64 -3.01
N ARG A 15 -23.64 -35.76 -3.76
CA ARG A 15 -23.02 -37.01 -3.30
C ARG A 15 -21.50 -36.93 -3.30
N LEU A 16 -20.90 -36.31 -4.31
CA LEU A 16 -19.44 -36.08 -4.37
C LEU A 16 -18.95 -35.09 -3.31
N LEU A 17 -19.76 -34.07 -2.99
CA LEU A 17 -19.46 -33.12 -1.92
C LEU A 17 -19.56 -33.77 -0.53
N GLN A 18 -20.48 -34.73 -0.34
CA GLN A 18 -20.55 -35.56 0.87
C GLN A 18 -19.39 -36.57 0.99
N GLU A 19 -18.79 -36.98 -0.12
CA GLU A 19 -17.66 -37.92 -0.18
C GLU A 19 -16.28 -37.25 0.04
N GLY A 20 -16.24 -35.95 0.38
CA GLY A 20 -15.00 -35.24 0.71
C GLY A 20 -14.21 -34.73 -0.51
N ALA A 21 -14.80 -34.72 -1.71
CA ALA A 21 -14.16 -34.15 -2.89
C ALA A 21 -14.08 -32.62 -2.78
N SER A 22 -12.87 -32.06 -2.97
CA SER A 22 -12.67 -30.61 -3.00
C SER A 22 -13.38 -29.98 -4.20
N VAL A 23 -14.23 -28.98 -3.96
CA VAL A 23 -15.01 -28.27 -4.99
C VAL A 23 -14.10 -27.58 -6.02
N ASN A 24 -12.93 -27.16 -5.57
CA ASN A 24 -11.92 -26.47 -6.37
C ASN A 24 -10.83 -27.42 -6.89
N ALA A 25 -11.05 -28.74 -6.83
CA ALA A 25 -10.12 -29.71 -7.38
C ALA A 25 -9.90 -29.46 -8.89
N ARG A 26 -8.62 -29.47 -9.28
CA ARG A 26 -8.21 -29.36 -10.68
C ARG A 26 -8.21 -30.72 -11.33
N HIS A 27 -8.66 -30.76 -12.57
CA HIS A 27 -8.48 -31.92 -13.44
C HIS A 27 -6.98 -32.15 -13.71
N LYS A 28 -6.59 -33.39 -14.09
CA LYS A 28 -5.18 -33.74 -14.39
C LYS A 28 -4.50 -32.81 -15.41
N LEU A 29 -5.32 -32.19 -16.27
CA LEU A 29 -4.91 -31.27 -17.33
C LEU A 29 -5.13 -29.77 -16.98
N GLY A 30 -5.60 -29.42 -15.77
CA GLY A 30 -5.47 -28.06 -15.25
C GLY A 30 -6.74 -27.26 -14.94
N TRP A 31 -7.92 -27.66 -15.42
CA TRP A 31 -9.17 -26.89 -15.26
C TRP A 31 -9.99 -27.31 -14.05
N THR A 32 -10.98 -26.49 -13.66
CA THR A 32 -11.93 -26.80 -12.58
C THR A 32 -13.28 -27.29 -13.13
N ALA A 33 -14.07 -27.96 -12.30
CA ALA A 33 -15.43 -28.39 -12.66
C ALA A 33 -16.34 -27.21 -13.04
N LEU A 34 -16.13 -26.04 -12.41
CA LEU A 34 -16.90 -24.83 -12.68
C LEU A 34 -16.66 -24.29 -14.10
N MET A 35 -15.43 -24.36 -14.62
CA MET A 35 -15.11 -23.97 -16.01
C MET A 35 -15.84 -24.86 -17.02
N VAL A 36 -15.86 -26.17 -16.77
CA VAL A 36 -16.55 -27.14 -17.62
C VAL A 36 -18.06 -26.91 -17.60
N ALA A 37 -18.64 -26.63 -16.43
CA ALA A 37 -20.06 -26.30 -16.31
C ALA A 37 -20.42 -25.00 -17.04
N ALA A 38 -19.53 -23.99 -16.98
CA ALA A 38 -19.69 -22.71 -17.64
C ALA A 38 -19.69 -22.82 -19.18
N ILE A 39 -18.70 -23.52 -19.78
CA ILE A 39 -18.63 -23.67 -21.24
C ILE A 39 -19.81 -24.49 -21.80
N ASN A 40 -20.28 -25.47 -21.03
CA ASN A 40 -21.42 -26.31 -21.39
C ASN A 40 -22.79 -25.68 -21.10
N ARG A 41 -22.84 -24.40 -20.70
CA ARG A 41 -24.09 -23.65 -20.42
C ARG A 41 -24.97 -24.31 -19.36
N ASN A 42 -24.37 -25.02 -18.41
CA ASN A 42 -25.10 -25.75 -17.39
C ASN A 42 -25.27 -24.88 -16.13
N SER A 43 -26.19 -23.92 -16.22
CA SER A 43 -26.47 -22.96 -15.14
C SER A 43 -26.87 -23.61 -13.82
N SER A 44 -27.52 -24.78 -13.86
CA SER A 44 -27.90 -25.55 -12.67
C SER A 44 -26.66 -26.07 -11.93
N VAL A 45 -25.71 -26.66 -12.66
CA VAL A 45 -24.45 -27.15 -12.08
C VAL A 45 -23.56 -25.98 -11.63
N VAL A 46 -23.50 -24.88 -12.39
CA VAL A 46 -22.79 -23.66 -11.98
C VAL A 46 -23.32 -23.13 -10.66
N LYS A 47 -24.65 -23.02 -10.51
CA LYS A 47 -25.28 -22.58 -9.27
C LYS A 47 -24.93 -23.50 -8.09
N LEU A 48 -25.02 -24.81 -8.29
CA LEU A 48 -24.67 -25.80 -7.25
C LEU A 48 -23.20 -25.70 -6.82
N LEU A 49 -22.28 -25.58 -7.78
CA LEU A 49 -20.85 -25.46 -7.50
C LEU A 49 -20.54 -24.16 -6.73
N LEU A 50 -21.12 -23.04 -7.14
CA LEU A 50 -20.95 -21.77 -6.43
C LEU A 50 -21.50 -21.84 -5.00
N THR A 51 -22.69 -22.43 -4.79
CA THR A 51 -23.22 -22.63 -3.43
C THR A 51 -22.37 -23.56 -2.57
N ALA A 52 -21.61 -24.46 -3.20
CA ALA A 52 -20.67 -25.34 -2.52
C ALA A 52 -19.31 -24.68 -2.25
N GLY A 53 -19.11 -23.42 -2.62
CA GLY A 53 -17.85 -22.69 -2.40
C GLY A 53 -16.82 -22.83 -3.52
N ALA A 54 -17.26 -23.13 -4.75
CA ALA A 54 -16.38 -23.06 -5.91
C ALA A 54 -15.87 -21.63 -6.11
N ASP A 55 -14.57 -21.45 -6.30
CA ASP A 55 -13.97 -20.15 -6.60
C ASP A 55 -14.04 -19.87 -8.12
N PRO A 56 -14.83 -18.86 -8.56
CA PRO A 56 -14.96 -18.52 -9.97
C PRO A 56 -13.72 -17.84 -10.57
N ASN A 57 -12.76 -17.42 -9.74
CA ASN A 57 -11.57 -16.66 -10.15
C ASN A 57 -10.35 -17.53 -10.41
N LEU A 58 -10.46 -18.84 -10.18
CA LEU A 58 -9.42 -19.79 -10.60
C LEU A 58 -9.29 -19.77 -12.12
N GLY A 59 -8.06 -19.59 -12.60
CA GLY A 59 -7.70 -19.65 -14.02
C GLY A 59 -7.31 -21.05 -14.46
N ASP A 60 -7.64 -21.40 -15.70
CA ASP A 60 -7.24 -22.67 -16.32
C ASP A 60 -5.72 -22.74 -16.45
N GLU A 61 -5.14 -23.92 -16.27
CA GLU A 61 -3.71 -24.17 -16.46
C GLU A 61 -3.41 -24.74 -17.86
N PHE A 62 -4.45 -25.07 -18.64
CA PHE A 62 -4.29 -25.62 -19.98
C PHE A 62 -3.73 -24.57 -20.97
N SER A 63 -2.48 -24.76 -21.39
CA SER A 63 -1.83 -23.90 -22.40
C SER A 63 -2.07 -24.42 -23.82
N SER A 64 -1.55 -25.57 -24.20
CA SER A 64 -1.78 -26.16 -25.52
C SER A 64 -1.71 -27.67 -25.44
N VAL A 65 -2.29 -28.35 -26.41
CA VAL A 65 -2.27 -29.83 -26.46
C VAL A 65 -0.83 -30.37 -26.38
N TYR A 66 0.11 -29.79 -27.14
CA TYR A 66 1.49 -30.26 -27.19
C TYR A 66 2.29 -29.97 -25.93
N GLU A 67 2.14 -28.76 -25.38
CA GLU A 67 2.86 -28.36 -24.17
C GLU A 67 2.34 -29.11 -22.94
N THR A 68 1.02 -29.19 -22.78
CA THR A 68 0.39 -29.97 -21.71
C THR A 68 0.72 -31.47 -21.83
N ALA A 69 0.76 -32.04 -23.04
CA ALA A 69 1.17 -33.43 -23.25
C ALA A 69 2.62 -33.66 -22.80
N LYS A 70 3.54 -32.76 -23.17
CA LYS A 70 4.95 -32.82 -22.76
C LYS A 70 5.12 -32.69 -21.25
N GLU A 71 4.45 -31.72 -20.62
CA GLU A 71 4.53 -31.47 -19.17
C GLU A 71 3.95 -32.62 -18.34
N LYS A 72 2.87 -33.24 -18.82
CA LYS A 72 2.17 -34.32 -18.11
C LYS A 72 2.65 -35.72 -18.50
N GLY A 73 3.57 -35.84 -19.47
CA GLY A 73 4.06 -37.11 -19.98
C GLY A 73 2.98 -37.96 -20.66
N LEU A 74 2.01 -37.31 -21.31
CA LEU A 74 0.86 -37.97 -21.96
C LEU A 74 1.01 -37.93 -23.49
N HIS A 75 0.30 -38.81 -24.19
CA HIS A 75 0.21 -38.73 -25.64
C HIS A 75 -0.65 -37.54 -26.06
N SER A 76 -0.24 -36.78 -27.08
CA SER A 76 -0.94 -35.57 -27.53
C SER A 76 -2.40 -35.83 -27.91
N LEU A 77 -2.68 -36.96 -28.56
CA LEU A 77 -4.06 -37.39 -28.86
C LEU A 77 -4.89 -37.66 -27.60
N GLU A 78 -4.29 -38.18 -26.52
CA GLU A 78 -5.03 -38.40 -25.26
C GLU A 78 -5.45 -37.06 -24.66
N VAL A 79 -4.54 -36.08 -24.64
CA VAL A 79 -4.82 -34.72 -24.15
C VAL A 79 -5.91 -34.05 -24.98
N LEU A 80 -5.83 -34.15 -26.30
CA LEU A 80 -6.82 -33.60 -27.23
C LEU A 80 -8.20 -34.20 -26.98
N VAL A 81 -8.32 -35.53 -27.03
CA VAL A 81 -9.60 -36.24 -26.84
C VAL A 81 -10.19 -35.92 -25.47
N THR A 82 -9.36 -35.91 -24.41
CA THR A 82 -9.83 -35.59 -23.06
C THR A 82 -10.37 -34.16 -22.97
N ARG A 83 -9.74 -33.20 -23.66
CA ARG A 83 -10.17 -31.80 -23.66
C ARG A 83 -11.46 -31.62 -24.45
N GLU A 84 -11.57 -32.24 -25.61
CA GLU A 84 -12.76 -32.20 -26.48
C GLU A 84 -14.00 -32.83 -25.79
N ASP A 85 -13.83 -33.96 -25.12
CA ASP A 85 -14.88 -34.65 -24.36
C ASP A 85 -15.52 -33.76 -23.29
N ASP A 86 -14.70 -32.96 -22.58
CA ASP A 86 -15.18 -32.13 -21.47
C ASP A 86 -15.64 -30.72 -21.93
N PHE A 87 -14.93 -30.07 -22.86
CA PHE A 87 -15.18 -28.67 -23.26
C PHE A 87 -16.01 -28.50 -24.54
N ASN A 88 -16.47 -29.61 -25.13
CA ASN A 88 -17.20 -29.66 -26.40
C ASN A 88 -16.31 -29.20 -27.59
N ASN A 89 -16.65 -29.59 -28.81
CA ASN A 89 -15.85 -29.33 -30.03
C ASN A 89 -15.91 -27.85 -30.50
N ARG A 90 -16.30 -26.91 -29.61
CA ARG A 90 -16.46 -25.49 -29.91
C ARG A 90 -15.22 -24.67 -29.62
N LEU A 91 -14.27 -25.19 -28.85
CA LEU A 91 -13.02 -24.50 -28.56
C LEU A 91 -11.98 -24.74 -29.66
N ASN A 92 -11.21 -23.70 -29.99
CA ASN A 92 -10.07 -23.85 -30.87
C ASN A 92 -8.93 -24.54 -30.12
N ASN A 93 -8.66 -25.80 -30.45
CA ASN A 93 -7.62 -26.62 -29.82
C ASN A 93 -6.19 -26.10 -30.02
N ARG A 94 -5.99 -25.13 -30.93
CA ARG A 94 -4.69 -24.47 -31.16
C ARG A 94 -4.50 -23.21 -30.32
N ALA A 95 -5.55 -22.71 -29.68
CA ALA A 95 -5.47 -21.52 -28.83
C ALA A 95 -5.04 -21.90 -27.41
N SER A 96 -4.36 -20.97 -26.74
CA SER A 96 -4.10 -21.09 -25.31
C SER A 96 -5.26 -20.57 -24.47
N PHE A 97 -5.57 -21.31 -23.42
CA PHE A 97 -6.62 -20.97 -22.47
C PHE A 97 -6.06 -20.71 -21.07
N LYS A 98 -4.74 -20.63 -20.94
CA LYS A 98 -4.10 -20.46 -19.65
C LYS A 98 -4.49 -19.12 -19.02
N GLY A 99 -4.93 -19.17 -17.77
CA GLY A 99 -5.49 -18.05 -17.03
C GLY A 99 -6.96 -17.74 -17.34
N CYS A 100 -7.63 -18.45 -18.27
CA CYS A 100 -9.07 -18.26 -18.50
C CYS A 100 -9.88 -18.77 -17.30
N THR A 101 -10.70 -17.89 -16.73
CA THR A 101 -11.59 -18.23 -15.61
C THR A 101 -12.93 -18.80 -16.08
N ALA A 102 -13.76 -19.28 -15.17
CA ALA A 102 -15.12 -19.73 -15.49
C ALA A 102 -15.95 -18.63 -16.20
N LEU A 103 -15.72 -17.35 -15.86
CA LEU A 103 -16.37 -16.22 -16.51
C LEU A 103 -15.96 -16.09 -17.99
N HIS A 104 -14.68 -16.29 -18.33
CA HIS A 104 -14.22 -16.27 -19.72
C HIS A 104 -14.93 -17.35 -20.55
N TYR A 105 -15.07 -18.56 -19.99
CA TYR A 105 -15.76 -19.67 -20.65
C TYR A 105 -17.25 -19.42 -20.82
N ALA A 106 -17.94 -18.88 -19.81
CA ALA A 106 -19.37 -18.54 -19.91
C ALA A 106 -19.64 -17.48 -21.00
N VAL A 107 -18.72 -16.52 -21.16
CA VAL A 107 -18.81 -15.48 -22.19
C VAL A 107 -18.51 -16.02 -23.57
N LEU A 108 -17.48 -16.88 -23.72
CA LEU A 108 -17.22 -17.62 -24.96
C LEU A 108 -18.41 -18.49 -25.37
N ALA A 109 -19.10 -19.06 -24.38
CA ALA A 109 -20.33 -19.80 -24.59
C ALA A 109 -21.53 -18.90 -24.92
N ASP A 110 -21.45 -17.57 -24.80
CA ASP A 110 -22.54 -16.62 -25.04
C ASP A 110 -23.81 -16.98 -24.23
N ASP A 111 -23.64 -17.38 -22.96
CA ASP A 111 -24.76 -17.71 -22.06
C ASP A 111 -24.90 -16.68 -20.94
N TYR A 112 -25.89 -15.80 -21.13
CA TYR A 112 -26.27 -14.75 -20.18
C TYR A 112 -26.55 -15.28 -18.78
N SER A 113 -27.20 -16.45 -18.65
CA SER A 113 -27.62 -16.97 -17.36
C SER A 113 -26.42 -17.40 -16.52
N THR A 114 -25.47 -18.15 -17.10
CA THR A 114 -24.21 -18.49 -16.41
C THR A 114 -23.34 -17.28 -16.13
N VAL A 115 -23.25 -16.31 -17.05
CA VAL A 115 -22.46 -15.09 -16.82
C VAL A 115 -23.01 -14.34 -15.61
N LYS A 116 -24.33 -14.17 -15.53
CA LYS A 116 -24.97 -13.53 -14.38
C LYS A 116 -24.72 -14.29 -13.08
N LEU A 117 -24.90 -15.61 -13.07
CA LEU A 117 -24.65 -16.43 -11.88
C LEU A 117 -23.19 -16.36 -11.40
N LEU A 118 -22.23 -16.33 -12.32
CA LEU A 118 -20.81 -16.23 -11.97
C LEU A 118 -20.48 -14.85 -11.39
N LEU A 119 -21.01 -13.77 -11.96
CA LEU A 119 -20.84 -12.40 -11.44
C LEU A 119 -21.47 -12.27 -10.05
N ASP A 120 -22.70 -12.76 -9.87
CA ASP A 120 -23.39 -12.79 -8.58
C ASP A 120 -22.63 -13.67 -7.57
N GLY A 121 -21.93 -14.71 -8.04
CA GLY A 121 -21.05 -15.59 -7.28
C GLY A 121 -19.65 -15.03 -6.98
N GLY A 122 -19.37 -13.76 -7.31
CA GLY A 122 -18.10 -13.11 -7.00
C GLY A 122 -16.98 -13.29 -8.04
N ALA A 123 -17.33 -13.61 -9.28
CA ALA A 123 -16.37 -13.60 -10.38
C ALA A 123 -15.86 -12.17 -10.67
N ASN A 124 -14.55 -12.02 -10.84
CA ASN A 124 -13.91 -10.76 -11.16
C ASN A 124 -13.98 -10.49 -12.68
N PRO A 125 -14.76 -9.50 -13.15
CA PRO A 125 -14.86 -9.18 -14.57
C PRO A 125 -13.60 -8.51 -15.15
N LEU A 126 -12.69 -8.04 -14.30
CA LEU A 126 -11.45 -7.36 -14.70
C LEU A 126 -10.24 -8.29 -14.74
N GLN A 127 -10.39 -9.54 -14.31
CA GLN A 127 -9.28 -10.50 -14.30
C GLN A 127 -8.84 -10.79 -15.74
N ARG A 128 -7.53 -10.68 -15.97
CA ARG A 128 -6.91 -10.98 -17.26
C ARG A 128 -6.33 -12.38 -17.26
N ASN A 129 -6.46 -13.08 -18.38
CA ASN A 129 -5.76 -14.33 -18.63
C ASN A 129 -4.29 -14.08 -19.03
N GLU A 130 -3.54 -15.14 -19.40
CA GLU A 130 -2.14 -14.98 -19.80
C GLU A 130 -1.94 -14.19 -21.09
N MET A 131 -2.95 -14.12 -21.95
CA MET A 131 -2.93 -13.26 -23.15
C MET A 131 -3.19 -11.79 -22.83
N GLY A 132 -3.51 -11.46 -21.57
CA GLY A 132 -3.86 -10.11 -21.15
C GLY A 132 -5.30 -9.70 -21.46
N HIS A 133 -6.15 -10.65 -21.91
CA HIS A 133 -7.56 -10.42 -22.22
C HIS A 133 -8.44 -10.66 -20.99
N THR A 134 -9.45 -9.81 -20.85
CA THR A 134 -10.55 -9.93 -19.89
C THR A 134 -11.73 -10.69 -20.49
N ALA A 135 -12.71 -11.06 -19.67
CA ALA A 135 -13.92 -11.73 -20.15
C ALA A 135 -14.69 -10.90 -21.19
N VAL A 136 -14.67 -9.56 -21.09
CA VAL A 136 -15.33 -8.66 -22.06
C VAL A 136 -14.75 -8.79 -23.46
N ASP A 137 -13.44 -9.05 -23.57
CA ASP A 137 -12.74 -9.12 -24.85
C ASP A 137 -13.17 -10.34 -25.69
N TYR A 138 -13.80 -11.33 -25.05
CA TYR A 138 -14.38 -12.50 -25.71
C TYR A 138 -15.89 -12.37 -25.98
N ALA A 139 -16.53 -11.29 -25.50
CA ALA A 139 -17.97 -11.11 -25.64
C ALA A 139 -18.34 -10.67 -27.06
N ARG A 140 -19.44 -11.22 -27.59
CA ARG A 140 -20.07 -10.70 -28.80
C ARG A 140 -20.86 -9.43 -28.47
N GLU A 141 -21.11 -8.60 -29.47
CA GLU A 141 -22.01 -7.45 -29.31
C GLU A 141 -23.40 -7.95 -28.91
N GLY A 142 -23.91 -7.48 -27.78
CA GLY A 142 -25.19 -7.94 -27.25
C GLY A 142 -25.38 -7.68 -25.77
N GLU A 143 -26.31 -8.41 -25.16
CA GLU A 143 -26.68 -8.27 -23.76
C GLU A 143 -25.56 -8.66 -22.79
N VAL A 144 -24.81 -9.73 -23.10
CA VAL A 144 -23.68 -10.20 -22.30
C VAL A 144 -22.60 -9.11 -22.18
N MET A 145 -22.23 -8.45 -23.28
CA MET A 145 -21.26 -7.36 -23.25
C MET A 145 -21.76 -6.18 -22.40
N LYS A 146 -23.04 -5.81 -22.49
CA LYS A 146 -23.63 -4.75 -21.67
C LYS A 146 -23.59 -5.11 -20.17
N LEU A 147 -23.92 -6.36 -19.83
CA LEU A 147 -23.86 -6.86 -18.46
C LEU A 147 -22.42 -6.84 -17.90
N LEU A 148 -21.44 -7.27 -18.68
CA LEU A 148 -20.04 -7.26 -18.26
C LEU A 148 -19.51 -5.84 -18.06
N LYS A 149 -19.83 -4.90 -18.96
CA LYS A 149 -19.43 -3.49 -18.79
C LYS A 149 -20.05 -2.87 -17.52
N ALA A 150 -21.34 -3.12 -17.27
CA ALA A 150 -22.03 -2.63 -16.10
C ALA A 150 -21.55 -3.29 -14.79
N SER A 151 -21.20 -4.57 -14.82
CA SER A 151 -20.62 -5.25 -13.65
C SER A 151 -19.16 -4.84 -13.41
N ALA A 152 -18.39 -4.58 -14.45
CA ALA A 152 -17.02 -4.08 -14.34
C ALA A 152 -16.96 -2.71 -13.64
N THR A 153 -17.85 -1.76 -13.99
CA THR A 153 -17.91 -0.47 -13.31
C THR A 153 -18.30 -0.62 -11.84
N LYS A 154 -19.35 -1.40 -11.55
CA LYS A 154 -19.76 -1.70 -10.16
C LYS A 154 -18.65 -2.37 -9.35
N PHE A 155 -17.95 -3.34 -9.93
CA PHE A 155 -16.85 -4.02 -9.27
C PHE A 155 -15.72 -3.04 -8.93
N GLN A 156 -15.35 -2.12 -9.84
CA GLN A 156 -14.35 -1.09 -9.56
C GLN A 156 -14.79 -0.15 -8.43
N GLU A 157 -16.05 0.26 -8.42
CA GLU A 157 -16.61 1.10 -7.35
C GLU A 157 -16.62 0.38 -6.01
N GLU A 158 -17.00 -0.90 -5.96
CA GLU A 158 -16.94 -1.71 -4.75
C GLU A 158 -15.51 -1.90 -4.26
N GLN A 159 -14.55 -2.20 -5.14
CA GLN A 159 -13.14 -2.30 -4.77
C GLN A 159 -12.64 -0.99 -4.17
N ARG A 160 -12.99 0.15 -4.78
CA ARG A 160 -12.65 1.48 -4.26
C ARG A 160 -13.30 1.73 -2.89
N LYS A 161 -14.58 1.38 -2.72
CA LYS A 161 -15.30 1.51 -1.44
C LYS A 161 -14.67 0.64 -0.35
N ARG A 162 -14.37 -0.62 -0.65
CA ARG A 162 -13.69 -1.55 0.27
C ARG A 162 -12.32 -1.03 0.65
N GLU A 163 -11.55 -0.49 -0.29
CA GLU A 163 -10.25 0.12 0.01
C GLU A 163 -10.39 1.34 0.93
N ILE A 164 -11.35 2.23 0.68
CA ILE A 164 -11.62 3.38 1.54
C ILE A 164 -12.06 2.93 2.95
N GLU A 165 -12.92 1.92 3.02
CA GLU A 165 -13.39 1.36 4.30
C GLU A 165 -12.27 0.65 5.06
N GLU A 166 -11.39 -0.09 4.38
CA GLU A 166 -10.19 -0.69 4.95
C GLU A 166 -9.26 0.39 5.54
N ARG A 167 -9.04 1.49 4.81
CA ARG A 167 -8.27 2.65 5.30
C ARG A 167 -8.92 3.31 6.51
N ARG A 168 -10.26 3.37 6.57
CA ARG A 168 -10.99 3.87 7.74
C ARG A 168 -10.88 2.92 8.94
N ARG A 169 -10.92 1.61 8.70
CA ARG A 169 -10.85 0.57 9.73
C ARG A 169 -9.46 0.44 10.34
N PHE A 170 -8.42 0.61 9.53
CA PHE A 170 -7.03 0.55 9.94
C PHE A 170 -6.35 1.91 9.67
N PRO A 171 -6.52 2.87 10.60
CA PRO A 171 -6.00 4.22 10.41
C PRO A 171 -4.47 4.20 10.26
N LEU A 172 -3.95 5.11 9.43
CA LEU A 172 -2.52 5.26 9.11
C LEU A 172 -1.63 5.18 10.36
N GLU A 173 -2.05 5.80 11.45
CA GLU A 173 -1.34 5.82 12.73
C GLU A 173 -1.06 4.43 13.27
N GLN A 174 -2.00 3.49 13.14
CA GLN A 174 -1.82 2.12 13.61
C GLN A 174 -0.74 1.38 12.80
N ARG A 175 -0.73 1.54 11.47
CA ARG A 175 0.29 0.96 10.58
C ARG A 175 1.67 1.56 10.81
N LEU A 176 1.73 2.87 11.07
CA LEU A 176 2.98 3.53 11.42
C LEU A 176 3.53 3.01 12.75
N ARG A 177 2.68 2.82 13.77
CA ARG A 177 3.07 2.28 15.09
C ARG A 177 3.63 0.85 15.04
N GLU A 178 3.22 0.04 14.07
CA GLU A 178 3.79 -1.31 13.89
C GLU A 178 5.29 -1.28 13.49
N HIS A 179 5.73 -0.20 12.85
CA HIS A 179 7.10 -0.06 12.32
C HIS A 179 7.94 0.99 13.05
N ILE A 180 7.31 1.93 13.73
CA ILE A 180 7.95 3.08 14.36
C ILE A 180 7.69 3.01 15.86
N ILE A 181 8.77 2.82 16.61
CA ILE A 181 8.73 2.74 18.07
C ILE A 181 8.84 4.16 18.63
N GLY A 182 7.82 4.60 19.36
CA GLY A 182 7.74 5.95 19.92
C GLY A 182 7.16 6.97 18.93
N GLN A 183 7.44 8.27 19.15
CA GLN A 183 7.03 9.38 18.26
C GLN A 183 5.51 9.52 18.04
N GLU A 184 4.70 9.16 19.04
CA GLU A 184 3.23 9.20 18.97
C GLU A 184 2.67 10.54 18.50
N SER A 185 3.28 11.65 18.94
CA SER A 185 2.87 13.00 18.53
C SER A 185 3.02 13.20 17.01
N ALA A 186 4.16 12.79 16.45
CA ALA A 186 4.42 12.96 15.03
C ALA A 186 3.59 11.99 14.18
N ILE A 187 3.42 10.75 14.63
CA ILE A 187 2.51 9.79 13.98
C ILE A 187 1.09 10.34 13.93
N ALA A 188 0.55 10.83 15.06
CA ALA A 188 -0.79 11.40 15.12
C ALA A 188 -0.96 12.62 14.21
N THR A 189 0.09 13.43 14.11
CA THR A 189 0.10 14.67 13.31
C THR A 189 0.13 14.37 11.81
N VAL A 190 1.05 13.51 11.37
CA VAL A 190 1.13 13.04 9.98
C VAL A 190 -0.18 12.34 9.59
N GLY A 191 -0.70 11.50 10.48
CA GLY A 191 -1.97 10.82 10.33
C GLY A 191 -3.14 11.77 10.13
N ALA A 192 -3.27 12.80 10.97
CA ALA A 192 -4.31 13.81 10.86
C ALA A 192 -4.20 14.66 9.58
N ALA A 193 -2.99 15.08 9.19
CA ALA A 193 -2.76 15.87 7.99
C ALA A 193 -3.08 15.08 6.71
N ILE A 194 -2.66 13.83 6.62
CA ILE A 194 -2.98 12.96 5.48
C ILE A 194 -4.49 12.69 5.40
N ARG A 195 -5.13 12.43 6.54
CA ARG A 195 -6.57 12.21 6.60
C ARG A 195 -7.36 13.44 6.17
N ARG A 196 -6.91 14.65 6.54
CA ARG A 196 -7.46 15.92 6.04
C ARG A 196 -7.34 15.99 4.52
N LYS A 197 -6.16 15.68 3.96
CA LYS A 197 -5.93 15.66 2.51
C LYS A 197 -6.82 14.64 1.78
N GLU A 198 -6.91 13.40 2.27
CA GLU A 198 -7.76 12.35 1.67
C GLU A 198 -9.26 12.70 1.68
N ASN A 199 -9.71 13.50 2.65
CA ASN A 199 -11.10 13.96 2.75
C ASN A 199 -11.37 15.28 2.00
N GLY A 200 -10.38 15.87 1.34
CA GLY A 200 -10.53 17.17 0.66
C GLY A 200 -10.57 18.37 1.60
N TRP A 201 -10.13 18.22 2.86
CA TRP A 201 -10.06 19.30 3.86
C TRP A 201 -8.65 19.88 3.93
N TYR A 202 -8.12 20.29 2.79
CA TYR A 202 -6.78 20.86 2.66
C TYR A 202 -6.80 22.03 1.68
N ASP A 203 -5.70 22.77 1.67
CA ASP A 203 -5.51 23.86 0.73
C ASP A 203 -5.16 23.30 -0.65
N GLU A 204 -6.01 23.55 -1.65
CA GLU A 204 -5.78 23.11 -3.03
C GLU A 204 -4.70 23.96 -3.74
N GLU A 205 -4.32 25.12 -3.20
CA GLU A 205 -3.32 26.00 -3.80
C GLU A 205 -1.88 25.61 -3.43
N HIS A 206 -1.69 24.91 -2.30
CA HIS A 206 -0.37 24.61 -1.76
C HIS A 206 -0.18 23.11 -1.52
N PRO A 207 1.01 22.55 -1.81
CA PRO A 207 1.27 21.15 -1.54
C PRO A 207 1.34 20.88 -0.04
N LEU A 208 1.08 19.63 0.36
CA LEU A 208 1.23 19.22 1.75
C LEU A 208 2.71 19.02 2.06
N VAL A 209 3.25 19.79 3.01
CA VAL A 209 4.67 19.78 3.37
C VAL A 209 4.84 19.37 4.83
N PHE A 210 5.81 18.50 5.10
CA PHE A 210 6.25 18.12 6.44
C PHE A 210 7.72 18.46 6.62
N LEU A 211 8.09 19.03 7.77
CA LEU A 211 9.47 19.19 8.19
C LEU A 211 9.72 18.37 9.45
N PHE A 212 10.56 17.34 9.33
CA PHE A 212 10.95 16.46 10.42
C PHE A 212 12.29 16.87 11.02
N LEU A 213 12.26 17.34 12.27
CA LEU A 213 13.45 17.77 13.03
C LEU A 213 13.80 16.76 14.11
N GLY A 214 15.09 16.55 14.41
CA GLY A 214 15.55 15.67 15.51
C GLY A 214 17.01 15.23 15.35
N SER A 215 17.49 14.27 16.15
CA SER A 215 18.84 13.70 15.97
C SER A 215 18.90 12.68 14.83
N SER A 216 20.12 12.35 14.38
CA SER A 216 20.33 11.22 13.47
C SER A 216 19.93 9.90 14.15
N GLY A 217 19.48 8.93 13.34
CA GLY A 217 19.11 7.58 13.81
C GLY A 217 17.75 7.46 14.51
N ILE A 218 17.02 8.55 14.71
CA ILE A 218 15.74 8.56 15.44
C ILE A 218 14.56 8.01 14.63
N GLY A 219 14.71 7.83 13.31
CA GLY A 219 13.66 7.30 12.44
C GLY A 219 12.88 8.31 11.59
N LYS A 220 13.35 9.57 11.41
CA LYS A 220 12.67 10.57 10.55
C LYS A 220 12.47 10.08 9.11
N THR A 221 13.56 9.58 8.52
CA THR A 221 13.59 9.02 7.18
C THR A 221 12.73 7.75 7.09
N GLU A 222 12.63 6.99 8.18
CA GLU A 222 11.79 5.80 8.25
C GLU A 222 10.30 6.16 8.31
N LEU A 223 9.92 7.16 9.12
CA LEU A 223 8.57 7.72 9.13
C LEU A 223 8.11 8.18 7.74
N ALA A 224 9.00 8.86 7.01
CA ALA A 224 8.73 9.26 5.63
C ALA A 224 8.50 8.06 4.70
N LYS A 225 9.36 7.04 4.77
CA LYS A 225 9.24 5.81 3.96
C LYS A 225 7.96 5.04 4.26
N GLN A 226 7.61 4.89 5.54
CA GLN A 226 6.40 4.17 5.95
C GLN A 226 5.14 4.93 5.54
N THR A 227 5.16 6.25 5.63
CA THR A 227 4.08 7.11 5.11
C THR A 227 3.90 6.94 3.60
N ALA A 228 5.00 6.95 2.84
CA ALA A 228 4.95 6.74 1.39
C ALA A 228 4.43 5.35 0.99
N LYS A 229 4.83 4.30 1.71
CA LYS A 229 4.32 2.92 1.51
C LYS A 229 2.82 2.82 1.77
N TYR A 230 2.32 3.54 2.77
CA TYR A 230 0.88 3.56 3.06
C TYR A 230 0.09 4.23 1.91
N LEU A 231 0.56 5.38 1.43
CA LEU A 231 -0.09 6.15 0.38
C LEU A 231 -0.03 5.47 -0.99
N HIS A 232 1.03 4.69 -1.24
CA HIS A 232 1.24 3.99 -2.50
C HIS A 232 1.57 2.51 -2.26
N LYS A 233 0.55 1.65 -2.45
CA LYS A 233 0.71 0.18 -2.40
C LYS A 233 1.70 -0.33 -3.47
N ASP A 234 1.82 0.36 -4.61
CA ASP A 234 2.77 0.03 -5.67
C ASP A 234 4.16 0.64 -5.40
N VAL A 235 5.14 -0.21 -5.07
CA VAL A 235 6.55 0.18 -4.85
C VAL A 235 7.15 0.94 -6.05
N LYS A 236 6.63 0.75 -7.27
CA LYS A 236 7.07 1.50 -8.47
C LYS A 236 6.78 3.01 -8.39
N LYS A 237 5.79 3.42 -7.59
CA LYS A 237 5.39 4.83 -7.36
C LYS A 237 6.05 5.44 -6.12
N VAL A 238 6.54 4.61 -5.19
CA VAL A 238 7.38 5.05 -4.06
C VAL A 238 8.83 5.14 -4.52
N ARG A 239 9.29 6.33 -4.92
CA ARG A 239 10.67 6.53 -5.35
C ARG A 239 11.42 7.44 -4.37
N PRO A 240 12.40 6.94 -3.61
CA PRO A 240 13.28 7.79 -2.83
C PRO A 240 14.08 8.67 -3.80
N LEU A 241 14.13 9.97 -3.57
CA LEU A 241 14.92 10.89 -4.38
C LEU A 241 16.29 11.13 -3.75
N LEU A 242 17.31 10.85 -4.57
CA LEU A 242 18.72 11.14 -4.33
C LEU A 242 19.03 12.64 -4.53
N SER A 243 19.95 13.15 -3.71
CA SER A 243 20.80 14.35 -3.83
C SER A 243 20.28 15.54 -4.65
N VAL A 244 20.08 16.63 -3.92
CA VAL A 244 19.55 17.95 -4.26
C VAL A 244 20.13 18.64 -5.52
N ALA A 245 21.36 18.37 -5.95
CA ALA A 245 21.96 19.04 -7.12
C ALA A 245 21.44 18.53 -8.48
N LYS A 246 20.92 17.29 -8.56
CA LYS A 246 20.35 16.72 -9.80
C LYS A 246 18.85 17.03 -9.98
N PHE A 247 18.31 17.88 -9.12
CA PHE A 247 16.89 18.08 -8.86
C PHE A 247 16.17 18.88 -9.96
N ILE A 248 16.75 20.01 -10.38
CA ILE A 248 16.14 20.98 -11.33
C ILE A 248 16.75 20.89 -12.74
N GLY A 249 17.91 20.25 -12.85
CA GLY A 249 18.72 20.20 -14.08
C GLY A 249 19.75 21.33 -14.13
N SER A 250 20.78 21.16 -14.95
CA SER A 250 21.83 22.19 -15.12
C SER A 250 21.28 23.40 -15.88
N PRO A 251 21.74 24.63 -15.61
CA PRO A 251 21.38 25.82 -16.39
C PRO A 251 21.80 25.74 -17.87
N PRO A 252 21.23 26.56 -18.77
CA PRO A 252 21.64 26.63 -20.17
C PRO A 252 23.17 26.86 -20.29
N GLY A 253 23.86 26.00 -21.04
CA GLY A 253 25.31 26.07 -21.24
C GLY A 253 26.16 25.13 -20.36
N TYR A 254 25.55 24.38 -19.44
CA TYR A 254 26.24 23.37 -18.62
C TYR A 254 25.92 21.92 -19.06
N VAL A 255 26.86 21.00 -18.84
CA VAL A 255 26.66 19.56 -19.09
C VAL A 255 25.45 19.07 -18.27
N GLY A 256 24.50 18.40 -18.93
CA GLY A 256 23.25 17.91 -18.31
C GLY A 256 22.03 18.83 -18.51
N HIS A 257 22.17 19.99 -19.16
CA HIS A 257 21.02 20.85 -19.51
C HIS A 257 20.00 20.13 -20.41
N GLU A 258 20.46 19.31 -21.36
CA GLU A 258 19.64 18.47 -22.24
C GLU A 258 18.75 17.46 -21.49
N GLU A 259 19.12 17.07 -20.27
CA GLU A 259 18.36 16.08 -19.49
C GLU A 259 17.18 16.69 -18.72
N GLY A 260 17.11 18.01 -18.55
CA GLY A 260 16.05 18.69 -17.76
C GLY A 260 16.00 18.25 -16.28
N GLY A 261 14.96 18.68 -15.56
CA GLY A 261 14.82 18.36 -14.13
C GLY A 261 14.43 16.89 -13.88
N GLN A 262 15.20 16.18 -13.05
CA GLN A 262 14.84 14.80 -12.68
C GLN A 262 13.57 14.74 -11.84
N LEU A 263 13.35 15.73 -10.96
CA LEU A 263 12.10 15.80 -10.19
C LEU A 263 10.93 16.12 -11.10
N THR A 264 11.05 17.13 -11.96
CA THR A 264 9.92 17.59 -12.80
C THR A 264 9.42 16.48 -13.73
N LYS A 265 10.33 15.66 -14.27
CA LYS A 265 9.96 14.46 -15.04
C LYS A 265 9.20 13.42 -14.21
N LYS A 266 9.65 13.15 -12.98
CA LYS A 266 9.02 12.16 -12.09
C LYS A 266 7.66 12.63 -11.59
N LEU A 267 7.53 13.88 -11.17
CA LEU A 267 6.26 14.46 -10.74
C LEU A 267 5.26 14.56 -11.90
N LYS A 268 5.73 14.82 -13.13
CA LYS A 268 4.85 14.75 -14.31
C LYS A 268 4.28 13.33 -14.53
N GLN A 269 5.03 12.28 -14.21
CA GLN A 269 4.56 10.89 -14.33
C GLN A 269 3.69 10.46 -13.14
N CYS A 270 3.93 11.02 -11.96
CA CYS A 270 3.21 10.71 -10.72
C CYS A 270 2.96 12.02 -9.94
N PRO A 271 1.87 12.75 -10.24
CA PRO A 271 1.58 14.04 -9.59
C PRO A 271 1.33 13.93 -8.08
N ASN A 272 0.78 12.80 -7.63
CA ASN A 272 0.47 12.53 -6.23
C ASN A 272 1.61 11.86 -5.46
N ALA A 273 2.87 12.02 -5.90
CA ALA A 273 4.01 11.34 -5.28
C ALA A 273 4.37 11.91 -3.91
N VAL A 274 4.94 11.04 -3.05
CA VAL A 274 5.65 11.46 -1.85
C VAL A 274 7.12 11.73 -2.17
N VAL A 275 7.56 12.96 -1.96
CA VAL A 275 8.92 13.44 -2.23
C VAL A 275 9.65 13.64 -0.91
N LEU A 276 10.77 12.93 -0.73
CA LEU A 276 11.63 13.05 0.46
C LEU A 276 12.88 13.87 0.14
N PHE A 277 13.09 14.93 0.90
CA PHE A 277 14.35 15.68 0.96
C PHE A 277 15.05 15.37 2.28
N ASP A 278 16.09 14.55 2.21
CA ASP A 278 16.85 14.14 3.40
C ASP A 278 17.97 15.13 3.69
N GLU A 279 18.17 15.48 4.97
CA GLU A 279 19.21 16.39 5.45
C GLU A 279 19.26 17.75 4.73
N VAL A 280 18.11 18.44 4.64
CA VAL A 280 18.00 19.73 3.92
C VAL A 280 18.91 20.82 4.47
N ASP A 281 19.38 20.69 5.70
CA ASP A 281 20.35 21.59 6.30
C ASP A 281 21.74 21.56 5.64
N LYS A 282 22.05 20.50 4.89
CA LYS A 282 23.28 20.39 4.11
C LYS A 282 23.13 20.93 2.68
N ALA A 283 21.92 21.34 2.29
CA ALA A 283 21.66 21.85 0.95
C ALA A 283 22.23 23.26 0.77
N HIS A 284 22.60 23.59 -0.47
CA HIS A 284 23.00 24.95 -0.84
C HIS A 284 21.81 25.92 -0.69
N PRO A 285 22.01 27.17 -0.22
CA PRO A 285 20.94 28.15 -0.03
C PRO A 285 20.05 28.34 -1.27
N ASP A 286 20.62 28.38 -2.47
CA ASP A 286 19.87 28.52 -3.72
C ASP A 286 18.81 27.42 -3.91
N VAL A 287 19.08 26.22 -3.40
CA VAL A 287 18.11 25.13 -3.51
C VAL A 287 16.97 25.30 -2.52
N LEU A 288 17.28 25.77 -1.31
CA LEU A 288 16.24 26.10 -0.33
C LEU A 288 15.30 27.17 -0.91
N THR A 289 15.83 28.20 -1.57
CA THR A 289 15.02 29.22 -2.26
C THR A 289 14.03 28.63 -3.25
N ILE A 290 14.47 27.66 -4.06
CA ILE A 290 13.61 27.01 -5.07
C ILE A 290 12.57 26.10 -4.41
N MET A 291 12.91 25.45 -3.29
CA MET A 291 11.95 24.67 -2.50
C MET A 291 10.88 25.56 -1.86
N LEU A 292 11.27 26.71 -1.30
CA LEU A 292 10.35 27.67 -0.71
C LEU A 292 9.36 28.19 -1.75
N GLN A 293 9.85 28.57 -2.94
CA GLN A 293 8.99 28.97 -4.04
C GLN A 293 8.00 27.86 -4.45
N LEU A 294 8.45 26.61 -4.49
CA LEU A 294 7.58 25.46 -4.77
C LEU A 294 6.48 25.31 -3.71
N PHE A 295 6.80 25.52 -2.44
CA PHE A 295 5.82 25.38 -1.36
C PHE A 295 4.81 26.53 -1.34
N ASP A 296 5.20 27.73 -1.76
CA ASP A 296 4.31 28.89 -1.86
C ASP A 296 3.47 28.90 -3.14
N GLU A 297 4.03 28.54 -4.30
CA GLU A 297 3.31 28.63 -5.58
C GLU A 297 2.66 27.30 -6.00
N GLY A 298 3.01 26.20 -5.32
CA GLY A 298 2.63 24.85 -5.71
C GLY A 298 3.18 24.41 -7.06
N ARG A 299 4.19 25.11 -7.60
CA ARG A 299 4.75 24.90 -8.94
C ARG A 299 6.26 24.72 -8.90
N LEU A 300 6.78 23.91 -9.80
CA LEU A 300 8.22 23.76 -10.00
C LEU A 300 8.61 24.01 -11.44
N THR A 301 9.61 24.86 -11.65
CA THR A 301 10.18 25.12 -12.98
C THR A 301 11.56 24.47 -13.08
N ASP A 302 11.80 23.70 -14.14
CA ASP A 302 13.11 23.10 -14.41
C ASP A 302 14.07 24.06 -15.13
N GLY A 303 15.35 23.67 -15.24
CA GLY A 303 16.38 24.45 -15.93
C GLY A 303 16.12 24.70 -17.43
N LYS A 304 15.15 23.99 -18.04
CA LYS A 304 14.69 24.22 -19.42
C LYS A 304 13.50 25.20 -19.49
N GLY A 305 13.07 25.76 -18.36
CA GLY A 305 11.92 26.66 -18.26
C GLY A 305 10.57 25.94 -18.28
N LYS A 306 10.53 24.62 -18.07
CA LYS A 306 9.28 23.86 -18.03
C LYS A 306 8.73 23.84 -16.62
N THR A 307 7.54 24.40 -16.46
CA THR A 307 6.79 24.41 -15.20
C THR A 307 5.86 23.21 -15.08
N ILE A 308 5.77 22.63 -13.87
CA ILE A 308 4.82 21.58 -13.51
C ILE A 308 4.04 21.99 -12.27
N ASP A 309 2.82 21.47 -12.16
CA ASP A 309 1.98 21.57 -10.96
C ASP A 309 2.34 20.45 -9.97
N CYS A 310 2.53 20.83 -8.71
CA CYS A 310 2.95 19.98 -7.61
C CYS A 310 1.96 19.96 -6.45
N LYS A 311 0.78 20.58 -6.55
CA LYS A 311 -0.22 20.70 -5.48
C LYS A 311 -0.65 19.35 -4.87
N ASP A 312 -0.75 18.32 -5.71
CA ASP A 312 -1.13 16.98 -5.27
C ASP A 312 -0.01 16.20 -4.55
N ALA A 313 1.26 16.62 -4.71
CA ALA A 313 2.39 15.95 -4.11
C ALA A 313 2.43 16.16 -2.58
N ILE A 314 3.15 15.28 -1.89
CA ILE A 314 3.46 15.42 -0.47
C ILE A 314 4.96 15.53 -0.32
N PHE A 315 5.44 16.62 0.25
CA PHE A 315 6.85 16.87 0.47
C PHE A 315 7.21 16.59 1.93
N ILE A 316 8.26 15.81 2.15
CA ILE A 316 8.79 15.52 3.47
C ILE A 316 10.25 15.95 3.49
N MET A 317 10.59 16.89 4.35
CA MET A 317 11.95 17.34 4.59
C MET A 317 12.44 16.78 5.91
N THR A 318 13.70 16.37 5.99
CA THR A 318 14.35 16.02 7.26
C THR A 318 15.49 16.98 7.53
N SER A 319 15.65 17.38 8.79
CA SER A 319 16.81 18.17 9.20
C SER A 319 17.33 17.79 10.58
N ASN A 320 18.65 17.85 10.75
CA ASN A 320 19.35 17.64 12.01
C ASN A 320 19.57 18.94 12.80
N VAL A 321 19.09 20.10 12.33
CA VAL A 321 19.45 21.43 12.87
C VAL A 321 18.99 21.69 14.31
N ALA A 322 18.08 20.86 14.85
CA ALA A 322 17.64 20.94 16.24
C ALA A 322 18.29 19.88 17.16
N SER A 323 19.27 19.11 16.68
CA SER A 323 19.85 17.99 17.44
C SER A 323 20.48 18.42 18.77
N ASP A 324 21.27 19.50 18.77
CA ASP A 324 22.03 19.91 19.96
C ASP A 324 21.12 20.50 21.04
N GLU A 325 20.17 21.35 20.66
CA GLU A 325 19.21 21.97 21.60
C GLU A 325 18.20 20.94 22.13
N ILE A 326 17.69 20.05 21.26
CA ILE A 326 16.79 18.97 21.69
C ILE A 326 17.55 17.95 22.54
N ALA A 327 18.79 17.59 22.21
CA ALA A 327 19.59 16.68 23.02
C ALA A 327 19.93 17.27 24.39
N GLN A 328 20.30 18.55 24.47
CA GLN A 328 20.56 19.24 25.74
C GLN A 328 19.30 19.33 26.60
N HIS A 329 18.16 19.69 26.01
CA HIS A 329 16.89 19.76 26.73
C HIS A 329 16.39 18.36 27.16
N ALA A 330 16.62 17.33 26.34
CA ALA A 330 16.31 15.94 26.70
C ALA A 330 17.22 15.42 27.83
N LEU A 331 18.51 15.79 27.83
CA LEU A 331 19.44 15.50 28.92
C LEU A 331 19.03 16.20 30.22
N GLN A 332 18.62 17.46 30.16
CA GLN A 332 18.10 18.21 31.31
C GLN A 332 16.84 17.57 31.88
N LEU A 333 15.85 17.24 31.05
CA LEU A 333 14.62 16.56 31.50
C LEU A 333 14.92 15.20 32.15
N ARG A 334 15.90 14.43 31.61
CA ARG A 334 16.34 13.18 32.24
C ARG A 334 17.01 13.42 33.60
N GLN A 335 17.85 14.45 33.71
CA GLN A 335 18.49 14.84 34.97
C GLN A 335 17.45 15.27 36.02
N GLU A 336 16.50 16.12 35.65
CA GLU A 336 15.41 16.56 36.54
C GLU A 336 14.52 15.38 36.99
N THR A 337 14.23 14.44 36.09
CA THR A 337 13.46 13.23 36.43
C THR A 337 14.23 12.31 37.39
N VAL A 338 15.55 12.18 37.20
CA VAL A 338 16.44 11.44 38.11
C VAL A 338 16.54 12.15 39.47
N GLU A 339 16.60 13.48 39.50
CA GLU A 339 16.63 14.24 40.74
C GLU A 339 15.30 14.18 41.50
N LEU A 340 14.16 14.27 40.81
CA LEU A 340 12.84 14.15 41.41
C LEU A 340 12.61 12.74 41.97
N SER A 341 13.04 11.70 41.25
CA SER A 341 12.99 10.33 41.76
C SER A 341 13.94 10.13 42.94
N ARG A 342 15.16 10.69 42.91
CA ARG A 342 16.11 10.67 44.03
C ARG A 342 15.57 11.41 45.26
N LYS A 343 14.94 12.57 45.09
CA LYS A 343 14.27 13.34 46.17
C LYS A 343 13.12 12.55 46.79
N ARG A 344 12.26 11.92 45.97
CA ARG A 344 11.18 11.03 46.46
C ARG A 344 11.70 9.81 47.21
N ILE A 345 12.82 9.24 46.78
CA ILE A 345 13.48 8.12 47.47
C ILE A 345 14.07 8.61 48.80
N ALA A 346 14.73 9.77 48.82
CA ALA A 346 15.28 10.37 50.03
C ALA A 346 14.19 10.75 51.06
N GLU A 347 13.04 11.26 50.63
CA GLU A 347 11.89 11.52 51.52
C GLU A 347 11.28 10.23 52.09
N LYS A 348 11.23 9.16 51.28
CA LYS A 348 10.81 7.82 51.74
C LYS A 348 11.83 7.16 52.69
N LEU A 349 13.12 7.48 52.57
CA LEU A 349 14.15 7.03 53.50
C LEU A 349 14.23 7.91 54.76
N GLY A 350 13.93 9.20 54.67
CA GLY A 350 13.90 10.15 55.81
C GLY A 350 12.74 9.92 56.78
N THR A 351 11.69 9.23 56.35
CA THR A 351 10.58 8.77 57.20
C THR A 351 10.89 7.47 57.95
N LEU A 352 12.06 6.87 57.71
CA LEU A 352 12.57 5.71 58.44
C LEU A 352 13.77 6.15 59.32
N SER A 353 13.48 6.69 60.50
CA SER A 353 14.47 6.84 61.58
C SER A 353 14.51 5.58 62.47
N PRO A 354 15.62 5.33 63.19
CA PRO A 354 16.37 4.09 63.03
C PRO A 354 15.97 3.01 64.04
N CYS A 355 15.55 1.84 63.58
CA CYS A 355 15.59 0.63 64.39
C CYS A 355 16.87 -0.13 64.04
N VAL A 356 17.90 0.11 64.85
CA VAL A 356 19.12 -0.71 64.94
C VAL A 356 18.68 -2.16 65.15
N HIS A 357 19.05 -3.08 64.25
CA HIS A 357 19.40 -4.46 64.59
C HIS A 357 20.47 -4.95 63.60
N SER A 358 21.59 -5.33 64.17
CA SER A 358 22.77 -5.93 63.55
C SER A 358 22.46 -7.27 62.89
N SER A 359 22.78 -7.44 61.61
CA SER A 359 23.15 -8.73 60.99
C SER A 359 23.80 -8.51 59.61
N PRO A 360 24.88 -9.22 59.24
CA PRO A 360 25.64 -8.98 58.02
C PRO A 360 25.25 -9.97 56.92
N HIS A 361 24.37 -9.61 55.99
CA HIS A 361 24.28 -10.27 54.67
C HIS A 361 23.84 -9.29 53.58
N PRO A 362 24.43 -9.35 52.37
CA PRO A 362 24.16 -8.39 51.29
C PRO A 362 22.89 -8.77 50.52
N LEU A 363 21.92 -7.86 50.45
CA LEU A 363 20.74 -7.97 49.56
C LEU A 363 20.95 -7.09 48.33
N ILE A 364 21.09 -7.75 47.18
CA ILE A 364 20.96 -7.17 45.84
C ILE A 364 19.58 -7.58 45.29
N SER A 365 18.98 -6.70 44.49
CA SER A 365 17.82 -6.88 43.58
C SER A 365 16.60 -6.08 44.03
N GLY A 366 15.97 -5.21 43.25
CA GLY A 366 15.99 -5.01 41.80
C GLY A 366 14.60 -4.51 41.44
N CYS A 367 14.40 -3.19 41.44
CA CYS A 367 13.11 -2.58 41.06
C CYS A 367 13.33 -1.64 39.88
N SER A 368 13.09 -2.17 38.67
CA SER A 368 12.91 -1.39 37.46
C SER A 368 11.67 -0.49 37.60
N LEU A 369 11.86 0.81 37.67
CA LEU A 369 10.78 1.79 37.52
C LEU A 369 10.24 1.74 36.07
N PRO A 370 8.91 1.73 35.85
CA PRO A 370 8.35 1.85 34.51
C PRO A 370 8.62 3.27 33.97
N PRO A 371 8.89 3.45 32.66
CA PRO A 371 9.11 4.78 32.09
C PRO A 371 7.84 5.63 32.22
N ALA A 372 8.00 6.84 32.73
CA ALA A 372 6.93 7.82 32.86
C ALA A 372 6.38 8.20 31.47
N LYS A 373 5.05 8.23 31.34
CA LYS A 373 4.37 8.65 30.09
C LYS A 373 4.65 10.13 29.82
N PRO A 374 5.16 10.52 28.65
CA PRO A 374 5.32 11.92 28.30
C PRO A 374 3.96 12.58 28.04
N GLN A 375 3.67 13.68 28.72
CA GLN A 375 2.55 14.57 28.41
C GLN A 375 2.96 15.53 27.29
N PRO A 376 2.04 15.90 26.37
CA PRO A 376 2.35 16.76 25.24
C PRO A 376 2.65 18.20 25.69
N VAL A 377 3.76 18.75 25.22
CA VAL A 377 4.09 20.17 25.38
C VAL A 377 4.07 20.81 23.99
N ARG A 378 3.24 21.84 23.82
CA ARG A 378 3.29 22.74 22.67
C ARG A 378 4.64 23.47 22.76
N LEU A 379 5.57 23.23 21.83
CA LEU A 379 6.88 23.88 21.81
C LEU A 379 6.72 25.36 21.43
N GLU A 380 6.26 26.18 22.38
CA GLU A 380 6.44 27.63 22.38
C GLU A 380 7.77 27.94 23.07
N SER A 381 8.90 27.52 22.47
CA SER A 381 10.21 27.96 22.95
C SER A 381 10.70 29.17 22.12
N PRO A 382 11.00 30.32 22.75
CA PRO A 382 11.48 31.51 22.04
C PRO A 382 12.92 31.38 21.48
N THR A 383 13.56 30.22 21.64
CA THR A 383 14.94 29.93 21.21
C THR A 383 15.05 29.19 19.86
N LEU A 384 13.96 28.57 19.39
CA LEU A 384 13.85 28.00 18.04
C LEU A 384 14.03 28.97 16.84
N PRO A 385 13.91 30.33 16.94
CA PRO A 385 13.74 31.12 15.73
C PRO A 385 15.02 31.60 15.05
N ARG A 386 16.25 31.42 15.55
CA ARG A 386 17.45 31.95 14.85
C ARG A 386 17.93 31.07 13.69
N ARG A 387 18.11 29.76 13.91
CA ARG A 387 18.56 28.84 12.86
C ARG A 387 17.46 28.49 11.84
N LEU A 388 16.20 28.42 12.28
CA LEU A 388 15.05 28.28 11.37
C LEU A 388 14.79 29.55 10.54
N ARG A 389 15.09 30.76 11.08
CA ARG A 389 15.07 32.00 10.27
C ARG A 389 16.13 31.98 9.17
N ASN A 390 17.33 31.48 9.48
CA ASN A 390 18.41 31.36 8.48
C ASN A 390 18.07 30.35 7.36
N LEU A 391 17.16 29.41 7.61
CA LEU A 391 16.64 28.48 6.61
C LEU A 391 15.40 29.03 5.84
N GLY A 392 14.93 30.24 6.16
CA GLY A 392 13.84 30.92 5.44
C GLY A 392 12.41 30.46 5.80
N PHE A 393 12.24 29.36 6.54
CA PHE A 393 10.93 28.73 6.79
C PHE A 393 9.96 29.51 7.69
N LEU A 394 10.44 30.49 8.49
CA LEU A 394 9.61 31.23 9.46
C LEU A 394 8.85 32.43 8.86
N ASN A 395 9.24 32.94 7.69
CA ASN A 395 8.66 34.16 7.10
C ASN A 395 7.50 33.91 6.13
N LEU A 396 7.24 32.65 5.74
CA LEU A 396 6.35 32.33 4.60
C LEU A 396 4.94 31.87 4.99
N GLY A 397 4.60 31.77 6.28
CA GLY A 397 3.27 31.27 6.68
C GLY A 397 2.98 29.83 6.21
N LEU A 398 4.00 29.09 5.78
CA LEU A 398 3.91 27.69 5.33
C LEU A 398 3.54 26.75 6.50
N PRO A 399 2.73 25.70 6.24
CA PRO A 399 1.98 25.01 7.27
C PRO A 399 2.85 24.05 8.10
N ASP A 400 2.51 23.94 9.40
CA ASP A 400 2.73 22.74 10.20
C ASP A 400 4.23 22.31 10.38
N VAL A 401 5.02 23.14 11.07
CA VAL A 401 6.41 22.85 11.51
C VAL A 401 6.39 21.92 12.73
N PHE A 402 7.01 20.72 12.67
CA PHE A 402 6.99 19.75 13.76
C PHE A 402 8.38 19.27 14.21
N GLY A 403 8.64 19.38 15.52
CA GLY A 403 9.79 18.78 16.17
C GLY A 403 9.52 17.31 16.54
N LEU A 404 10.36 16.37 16.09
CA LEU A 404 10.36 15.01 16.63
C LEU A 404 11.17 14.99 17.92
N GLN A 405 10.59 14.42 18.97
CA GLN A 405 11.23 14.30 20.28
C GLN A 405 11.83 12.91 20.46
N LEU A 406 12.96 12.86 21.16
CA LEU A 406 13.64 11.63 21.58
C LEU A 406 12.78 10.82 22.56
N PRO A 407 12.86 9.47 22.52
CA PRO A 407 12.24 8.60 23.52
C PRO A 407 12.81 8.80 24.94
#